data_AF-A0AAV9N120-F1
#
_entry.id   AF-A0AAV9N120-F1
#
_cell.length_a   1.000
_cell.length_b   1.000
_cell.length_c   1.000
_cell.angle_alpha   90.00
_cell.angle_beta   90.00
_cell.angle_gamma   90.00
#
_symmetry.space_group_name_H-M   'P 1'
#
loop_
_entity.id
_entity.type
_entity.pdbx_description
1 polymer ?
#
loop_
_entity_poly.entity_id
_entity_poly.type
_entity_poly.pdbx_seq_one_letter_code
_entity_poly.pdbx_strand_id
1 'polypeptide(L)'
;MYRDLRLGEDRKDSKPSTPSSARLRRSTRTTTWAIFNYSSIYSLNFLKLPPVEPPSIGLPYDEHEIAETDQWSPYPEHGQVTFHWNLMYNKLCELAMICWKISKLLFSSRSKDDMNSSRAAAEAIGEELVIWRTQLPFELRRHSGMAPPIMEVHAISYYASITLMEFLKKPEVVPPSTPTNIEFVNKQDQRTILCVMEVYTLIEIFSKAYTTARPAPSLFQGASVGAFTLIKSLDTPENVPVFTQFCKFVIAGAKHHVLWRGIAGMIRLTAERVGVTLPSALDQELLDVTKGIFHSEDRKTLNNSQYPSYTLAKDMMREDDFTLGELLDKWDSLEIEATNDEGS
;
A
#
# COMPACT_ATOMS: atom_id res chain seq x y z
N MET A 1 11.17 -25.52 -10.13
CA MET A 1 11.91 -25.98 -8.94
C MET A 1 10.98 -26.14 -7.70
N TYR A 2 9.70 -26.47 -7.87
CA TYR A 2 8.80 -26.89 -6.78
C TYR A 2 7.67 -27.75 -7.37
N ARG A 3 7.95 -29.01 -7.74
CA ARG A 3 6.94 -29.90 -8.32
C ARG A 3 6.62 -31.15 -7.49
N ASP A 4 7.25 -31.33 -6.33
CA ASP A 4 7.09 -32.53 -5.51
C ASP A 4 6.90 -32.23 -4.02
N LEU A 5 5.91 -31.40 -3.69
CA LEU A 5 5.29 -31.47 -2.37
C LEU A 5 3.90 -32.08 -2.56
N ARG A 6 3.85 -33.42 -2.58
CA ARG A 6 2.61 -34.19 -2.51
C ARG A 6 1.95 -33.90 -1.16
N LEU A 7 1.05 -32.93 -1.17
CA LEU A 7 0.16 -32.60 -0.05
C LEU A 7 -0.78 -33.80 0.13
N GLY A 8 -0.51 -34.57 1.19
CA GLY A 8 -1.30 -35.74 1.54
C GLY A 8 -2.73 -35.37 1.84
N GLU A 9 -3.63 -36.13 1.22
CA GLU A 9 -5.06 -36.24 1.49
C GLU A 9 -5.33 -36.31 3.01
N ASP A 10 -6.39 -35.63 3.45
CA ASP A 10 -6.93 -35.71 4.81
C ASP A 10 -7.33 -37.16 5.11
N ARG A 11 -6.38 -37.93 5.62
CA ARG A 11 -6.62 -39.28 6.12
C ARG A 11 -7.25 -39.14 7.51
N LYS A 12 -8.58 -39.33 7.56
CA LYS A 12 -9.31 -39.68 8.78
C LYS A 12 -8.68 -40.95 9.37
N ASP A 13 -7.77 -40.77 10.31
CA ASP A 13 -7.44 -41.64 11.44
C ASP A 13 -6.00 -41.35 11.89
N SER A 14 -5.81 -40.76 13.08
CA SER A 14 -4.76 -41.17 14.04
C SER A 14 -4.56 -40.18 15.19
N LYS A 15 -4.39 -40.77 16.39
CA LYS A 15 -3.76 -40.34 17.65
C LYS A 15 -3.46 -38.84 17.90
N PRO A 16 -3.62 -38.35 19.15
CA PRO A 16 -3.28 -36.98 19.51
C PRO A 16 -1.84 -36.65 19.12
N SER A 17 -1.68 -35.61 18.29
CA SER A 17 -0.40 -35.16 17.78
C SER A 17 0.55 -34.79 18.91
N THR A 18 1.78 -35.32 18.90
CA THR A 18 2.84 -34.88 19.82
C THR A 18 3.04 -33.36 19.73
N PRO A 19 3.33 -32.65 20.84
CA PRO A 19 3.45 -31.18 20.85
C PRO A 19 4.42 -30.61 19.80
N SER A 20 5.46 -31.37 19.46
CA SER A 20 6.43 -31.02 18.41
C SER A 20 5.83 -31.02 17.00
N SER A 21 4.90 -31.92 16.67
CA SER A 21 4.28 -31.98 15.34
C SER A 21 3.21 -30.89 15.16
N ALA A 22 2.49 -30.54 16.23
CA ALA A 22 1.54 -29.43 16.23
C ALA A 22 2.24 -28.07 16.01
N ARG A 23 3.35 -27.83 16.72
CA ARG A 23 4.16 -26.61 16.56
C ARG A 23 4.75 -26.50 15.15
N LEU A 24 5.29 -27.60 14.61
CA LEU A 24 5.82 -27.63 13.25
C LEU A 24 4.72 -27.32 12.23
N ARG A 25 3.53 -27.92 12.37
CA ARG A 25 2.38 -27.64 11.51
C ARG A 25 1.96 -26.17 11.55
N ARG A 26 1.90 -25.56 12.75
CA ARG A 26 1.59 -24.13 12.90
C ARG A 26 2.65 -23.27 12.23
N SER A 27 3.93 -23.54 12.47
CA SER A 27 5.03 -22.80 11.83
C SER A 27 4.96 -22.89 10.31
N THR A 28 4.70 -24.07 9.74
CA THR A 28 4.53 -24.22 8.29
C THR A 28 3.37 -23.37 7.78
N ARG A 29 2.20 -23.42 8.45
CA ARG A 29 1.03 -22.59 8.07
C ARG A 29 1.34 -21.10 8.13
N THR A 30 1.94 -20.63 9.22
CA THR A 30 2.35 -19.24 9.39
C THR A 30 3.32 -18.82 8.29
N THR A 31 4.33 -19.62 7.96
CA THR A 31 5.28 -19.30 6.89
C THR A 31 4.62 -19.25 5.51
N THR A 32 3.72 -20.20 5.19
CA THR A 32 2.98 -20.20 3.93
C THR A 32 2.12 -18.94 3.79
N TRP A 33 1.39 -18.57 4.84
CA TRP A 33 0.62 -17.34 4.86
C TRP A 33 1.51 -16.09 4.81
N ALA A 34 2.68 -16.09 5.45
CA ALA A 34 3.61 -14.96 5.41
C ALA A 34 4.09 -14.68 3.97
N ILE A 35 4.47 -15.73 3.24
CA ILE A 35 4.88 -15.62 1.83
C ILE A 35 3.75 -15.03 1.00
N PHE A 36 2.53 -15.54 1.17
CA PHE A 36 1.36 -15.03 0.47
C PHE A 36 1.05 -13.58 0.83
N ASN A 37 1.06 -13.22 2.12
CA ASN A 37 0.79 -11.87 2.59
C ASN A 37 1.76 -10.87 1.97
N TYR A 38 3.07 -11.15 2.03
CA TYR A 38 4.08 -10.32 1.39
C TYR A 38 3.82 -10.22 -0.12
N SER A 39 3.65 -11.35 -0.80
CA SER A 39 3.40 -11.36 -2.25
C SER A 39 2.19 -10.49 -2.63
N SER A 40 1.05 -10.68 -1.97
CA SER A 40 -0.21 -10.03 -2.31
C SER A 40 -0.21 -8.53 -1.97
N ILE A 41 0.33 -8.16 -0.81
CA ILE A 41 0.40 -6.76 -0.38
C ILE A 41 1.43 -6.00 -1.23
N TYR A 42 2.61 -6.58 -1.49
CA TYR A 42 3.59 -5.94 -2.36
C TYR A 42 3.10 -5.84 -3.79
N SER A 43 2.43 -6.86 -4.33
CA SER A 43 1.84 -6.77 -5.67
C SER A 43 0.82 -5.65 -5.77
N LEU A 44 -0.03 -5.47 -4.76
CA LEU A 44 -0.94 -4.32 -4.71
C LEU A 44 -0.16 -3.00 -4.67
N ASN A 45 0.85 -2.91 -3.80
CA ASN A 45 1.66 -1.70 -3.66
C ASN A 45 2.31 -1.33 -5.00
N PHE A 46 3.03 -2.27 -5.62
CA PHE A 46 3.77 -2.10 -6.87
C PHE A 46 2.93 -2.15 -8.14
N LEU A 47 1.60 -2.27 -8.02
CA LEU A 47 0.66 -2.32 -9.13
C LEU A 47 0.93 -3.47 -10.10
N LYS A 48 1.18 -4.65 -9.54
CA LYS A 48 1.57 -5.86 -10.29
C LYS A 48 0.61 -7.01 -10.02
N LEU A 49 0.60 -7.97 -10.93
CA LEU A 49 -0.02 -9.25 -10.66
C LEU A 49 0.69 -9.98 -9.50
N PRO A 50 -0.06 -10.63 -8.59
CA PRO A 50 0.52 -11.46 -7.56
C PRO A 50 1.13 -12.73 -8.17
N PRO A 51 2.42 -13.03 -7.91
CA PRO A 51 3.07 -14.23 -8.42
C PRO A 51 2.67 -15.50 -7.67
N VAL A 52 2.07 -15.37 -6.49
CA VAL A 52 1.65 -16.48 -5.63
C VAL A 52 0.13 -16.54 -5.57
N GLU A 53 -0.41 -17.73 -5.77
CA GLU A 53 -1.84 -18.01 -5.62
C GLU A 53 -2.21 -18.20 -4.13
N PRO A 54 -3.48 -17.97 -3.74
CA PRO A 54 -3.94 -18.14 -2.38
C PRO A 54 -3.60 -19.51 -1.77
N PRO A 55 -3.15 -19.55 -0.50
CA PRO A 55 -2.97 -20.82 0.20
C PRO A 55 -4.29 -21.58 0.29
N SER A 56 -4.26 -22.88 -0.01
CA SER A 56 -5.41 -23.79 0.19
C SER A 56 -5.52 -24.31 1.63
N ILE A 57 -4.71 -23.79 2.54
CA ILE A 57 -4.68 -24.15 3.96
C ILE A 57 -5.51 -23.17 4.77
N GLY A 58 -6.11 -23.64 5.87
CA GLY A 58 -6.81 -22.78 6.82
C GLY A 58 -5.90 -21.73 7.46
N LEU A 59 -6.51 -20.78 8.18
CA LEU A 59 -5.78 -19.74 8.90
C LEU A 59 -4.78 -20.35 9.92
N PRO A 60 -3.66 -19.65 10.21
CA PRO A 60 -2.61 -20.21 11.06
C PRO A 60 -3.00 -20.41 12.52
N TYR A 61 -3.88 -19.56 13.05
CA TYR A 61 -4.26 -19.52 14.47
C TYR A 61 -5.77 -19.73 14.64
N ASP A 62 -6.17 -20.36 15.73
CA ASP A 62 -7.58 -20.46 16.10
C ASP A 62 -8.02 -19.16 16.80
N GLU A 63 -9.27 -18.74 16.59
CA GLU A 63 -9.79 -17.47 17.15
C GLU A 63 -9.77 -17.40 18.67
N HIS A 64 -9.63 -18.54 19.34
CA HIS A 64 -9.64 -18.69 20.79
C HIS A 64 -8.22 -18.74 21.40
N GLU A 65 -7.17 -18.69 20.58
CA GLU A 65 -5.77 -18.64 21.03
C GLU A 65 -5.31 -17.21 21.32
N ILE A 66 -6.10 -16.48 22.10
CA ILE A 66 -5.73 -15.16 22.62
C ILE A 66 -4.90 -15.40 23.89
N ALA A 67 -3.58 -15.22 23.80
CA ALA A 67 -2.75 -15.20 24.99
C ALA A 67 -2.93 -13.84 25.69
N GLU A 68 -3.38 -13.87 26.95
CA GLU A 68 -3.59 -12.67 27.79
C GLU A 68 -2.31 -11.87 28.06
N THR A 69 -1.14 -12.42 27.70
CA THR A 69 0.19 -11.85 28.00
C THR A 69 0.93 -11.35 26.76
N ASP A 70 0.32 -11.37 25.57
CA ASP A 70 0.98 -10.87 24.37
C ASP A 70 1.12 -9.34 24.46
N GLN A 71 2.36 -8.88 24.55
CA GLN A 71 2.73 -7.48 24.62
C GLN A 71 3.64 -7.12 23.46
N TRP A 72 3.42 -5.95 22.89
CA TRP A 72 4.31 -5.33 21.92
C TRP A 72 5.04 -4.17 22.57
N SER A 73 6.33 -4.05 22.26
CA SER A 73 7.16 -2.94 22.71
C SER A 73 7.74 -2.21 21.50
N PRO A 74 7.66 -0.87 21.48
CA PRO A 74 8.34 -0.09 20.45
C PRO A 74 9.85 -0.30 20.53
N TYR A 75 10.54 -0.02 19.43
CA TYR A 75 11.99 0.10 19.42
C TYR A 75 12.33 1.48 18.82
N PRO A 76 13.24 2.27 19.41
CA PRO A 76 14.10 1.97 20.57
C PRO A 76 13.48 2.24 21.95
N GLU A 77 12.24 2.74 22.02
CA GLU A 77 11.61 3.16 23.27
C GLU A 77 11.16 2.00 24.16
N HIS A 78 11.12 2.21 25.48
CA HIS A 78 10.64 1.20 26.43
C HIS A 78 9.18 1.46 26.79
N GLY A 79 8.32 0.47 26.57
CA GLY A 79 6.89 0.49 26.89
C GLY A 79 6.23 -0.82 26.46
N GLN A 80 5.14 -1.21 27.09
CA GLN A 80 4.39 -2.42 26.73
C GLN A 80 2.96 -2.04 26.40
N VAL A 81 2.51 -2.40 25.20
CA VAL A 81 1.13 -2.26 24.75
C VAL A 81 0.57 -3.65 24.56
N THR A 82 -0.63 -3.91 25.08
CA THR A 82 -1.33 -5.17 24.84
C THR A 82 -1.51 -5.37 23.33
N PHE A 83 -1.10 -6.53 22.82
CA PHE A 83 -1.07 -6.77 21.39
C PHE A 83 -1.25 -8.24 21.08
N HIS A 84 -2.44 -8.63 20.60
CA HIS A 84 -2.74 -10.01 20.26
C HIS A 84 -2.28 -10.34 18.83
N TRP A 85 -1.02 -10.78 18.71
CA TRP A 85 -0.40 -11.08 17.41
C TRP A 85 -1.22 -12.08 16.58
N ASN A 86 -1.70 -13.16 17.19
CA ASN A 86 -2.43 -14.22 16.49
C ASN A 86 -3.70 -13.68 15.81
N LEU A 87 -4.44 -12.84 16.52
CA LEU A 87 -5.68 -12.22 16.03
C LEU A 87 -5.38 -11.23 14.90
N MET A 88 -4.39 -10.35 15.11
CA MET A 88 -3.94 -9.41 14.09
C MET A 88 -3.49 -10.15 12.83
N TYR A 89 -2.69 -11.21 12.98
CA TYR A 89 -2.12 -11.94 11.87
C TYR A 89 -3.19 -12.68 11.04
N ASN A 90 -4.20 -13.27 11.68
CA ASN A 90 -5.35 -13.83 10.96
C ASN A 90 -6.07 -12.75 10.15
N LYS A 91 -6.32 -11.56 10.73
CA LYS A 91 -6.95 -10.44 10.00
C LYS A 91 -6.08 -9.89 8.88
N LEU A 92 -4.75 -9.90 9.04
CA LEU A 92 -3.82 -9.58 7.96
C LEU A 92 -3.90 -10.60 6.81
N CYS A 93 -4.03 -11.90 7.11
CA CYS A 93 -4.20 -12.94 6.09
C CYS A 93 -5.50 -12.76 5.29
N GLU A 94 -6.61 -12.47 5.97
CA GLU A 94 -7.88 -12.12 5.31
C GLU A 94 -7.73 -10.87 4.44
N LEU A 95 -7.07 -9.82 4.93
CA LEU A 95 -6.83 -8.59 4.17
C LEU A 95 -5.92 -8.83 2.95
N ALA A 96 -4.92 -9.69 3.08
CA ALA A 96 -4.04 -10.06 1.98
C ALA A 96 -4.80 -10.77 0.85
N MET A 97 -5.82 -11.58 1.18
CA MET A 97 -6.72 -12.17 0.18
C MET A 97 -7.49 -11.09 -0.60
N ILE A 98 -7.96 -10.05 0.08
CA ILE A 98 -8.63 -8.92 -0.56
C ILE A 98 -7.63 -8.17 -1.47
N CYS A 99 -6.41 -7.89 -0.98
CA CYS A 99 -5.36 -7.25 -1.78
C CYS A 99 -4.98 -8.05 -3.03
N TRP A 100 -4.95 -9.39 -2.90
CA TRP A 100 -4.74 -10.30 -4.02
C TRP A 100 -5.86 -10.19 -5.05
N LYS A 101 -7.13 -10.20 -4.62
CA LYS A 101 -8.30 -10.02 -5.51
C LYS A 101 -8.24 -8.68 -6.24
N ILE A 102 -7.94 -7.59 -5.54
CA ILE A 102 -7.75 -6.26 -6.14
C ILE A 102 -6.65 -6.32 -7.20
N SER A 103 -5.50 -6.90 -6.88
CA SER A 103 -4.36 -6.96 -7.82
C SER A 103 -4.68 -7.79 -9.06
N LYS A 104 -5.31 -8.96 -8.90
CA LYS A 104 -5.78 -9.76 -10.03
C LYS A 104 -6.82 -9.00 -10.86
N LEU A 105 -7.73 -8.28 -10.22
CA LEU A 105 -8.73 -7.47 -10.90
C LEU A 105 -8.07 -6.37 -11.74
N LEU A 106 -7.15 -5.62 -11.16
CA LEU A 106 -6.61 -4.41 -11.78
C LEU A 106 -5.55 -4.69 -12.84
N PHE A 107 -4.79 -5.78 -12.70
CA PHE A 107 -3.56 -6.00 -13.48
C PHE A 107 -3.60 -7.25 -14.38
N SER A 108 -4.71 -7.98 -14.43
CA SER A 108 -4.86 -9.05 -15.43
C SER A 108 -5.11 -8.46 -16.81
N SER A 109 -4.61 -9.12 -17.86
CA SER A 109 -4.95 -8.78 -19.25
C SER A 109 -6.44 -9.02 -19.49
N ARG A 110 -7.19 -7.98 -19.86
CA ARG A 110 -8.65 -8.04 -20.09
C ARG A 110 -9.03 -7.71 -21.52
N SER A 111 -10.07 -8.38 -22.02
CA SER A 111 -10.76 -7.97 -23.25
C SER A 111 -11.75 -6.83 -22.96
N LYS A 112 -12.21 -6.13 -24.00
CA LYS A 112 -13.21 -5.05 -23.86
C LYS A 112 -14.55 -5.55 -23.29
N ASP A 113 -14.94 -6.79 -23.58
CA ASP A 113 -16.19 -7.39 -23.09
C ASP A 113 -16.16 -7.67 -21.57
N ASP A 114 -14.98 -7.73 -20.96
CA ASP A 114 -14.79 -8.00 -19.53
C ASP A 114 -14.94 -6.73 -18.64
N MET A 115 -15.09 -5.54 -19.22
CA MET A 115 -15.09 -4.27 -18.46
C MET A 115 -16.35 -4.08 -17.60
N ASN A 116 -17.53 -4.49 -18.08
CA ASN A 116 -18.75 -4.44 -17.27
C ASN A 116 -18.71 -5.43 -16.10
N SER A 117 -18.15 -6.62 -16.32
CA SER A 117 -17.87 -7.62 -15.28
C SER A 117 -16.85 -7.08 -14.26
N SER A 118 -15.86 -6.32 -14.74
CA SER A 118 -14.84 -5.69 -13.90
C SER A 118 -15.41 -4.68 -12.90
N ARG A 119 -16.42 -3.90 -13.31
CA ARG A 119 -17.10 -2.95 -12.40
C ARG A 119 -17.81 -3.67 -11.27
N ALA A 120 -18.65 -4.66 -11.58
CA ALA A 120 -19.40 -5.39 -10.55
C ALA A 120 -18.46 -6.13 -9.59
N ALA A 121 -17.37 -6.72 -10.12
CA ALA A 121 -16.35 -7.35 -9.30
C ALA A 121 -15.60 -6.35 -8.39
N ALA A 122 -15.28 -5.14 -8.90
CA ALA A 122 -14.67 -4.09 -8.10
C ALA A 122 -15.61 -3.63 -6.97
N GLU A 123 -16.89 -3.44 -7.25
CA GLU A 123 -17.89 -3.07 -6.23
C GLU A 123 -18.00 -4.15 -5.15
N ALA A 124 -18.09 -5.43 -5.53
CA ALA A 124 -18.14 -6.54 -4.58
C ALA A 124 -16.89 -6.66 -3.70
N ILE A 125 -15.69 -6.46 -4.26
CA ILE A 125 -14.45 -6.43 -3.49
C ILE A 125 -14.42 -5.23 -2.55
N GLY A 126 -14.96 -4.08 -2.98
CA GLY A 126 -15.09 -2.89 -2.14
C GLY A 126 -16.01 -3.13 -0.94
N GLU A 127 -17.12 -3.83 -1.15
CA GLU A 127 -18.02 -4.26 -0.07
C GLU A 127 -17.33 -5.23 0.90
N GLU A 128 -16.60 -6.23 0.38
CA GLU A 128 -15.82 -7.18 1.19
C GLU A 128 -14.82 -6.44 2.10
N LEU A 129 -14.14 -5.42 1.58
CA LEU A 129 -13.18 -4.62 2.33
C LEU A 129 -13.83 -3.75 3.42
N VAL A 130 -15.04 -3.24 3.17
CA VAL A 130 -15.84 -2.53 4.19
C VAL A 130 -16.32 -3.49 5.28
N ILE A 131 -16.80 -4.67 4.89
CA ILE A 131 -17.23 -5.72 5.82
C ILE A 131 -16.06 -6.15 6.71
N TRP A 132 -14.90 -6.42 6.11
CA TRP A 132 -13.69 -6.79 6.85
C TRP A 132 -13.33 -5.74 7.91
N ARG A 133 -13.39 -4.44 7.57
CA ARG A 133 -13.13 -3.34 8.54
C ARG A 133 -14.13 -3.29 9.68
N THR A 134 -15.43 -3.47 9.37
CA THR A 134 -16.49 -3.36 10.38
C THR A 134 -16.56 -4.56 11.31
N GLN A 135 -16.06 -5.72 10.87
CA GLN A 135 -16.00 -6.97 11.63
C GLN A 135 -14.69 -7.14 12.42
N LEU A 136 -13.84 -6.10 12.50
CA LEU A 136 -12.63 -6.18 13.31
C LEU A 136 -12.98 -6.36 14.81
N PRO A 137 -12.34 -7.34 15.48
CA PRO A 137 -12.41 -7.51 16.93
C PRO A 137 -12.05 -6.22 17.67
N PHE A 138 -12.58 -6.05 18.88
CA PHE A 138 -12.40 -4.84 19.67
C PHE A 138 -10.92 -4.44 19.83
N GLU A 139 -10.06 -5.44 20.04
CA GLU A 139 -8.63 -5.31 20.25
C GLU A 139 -7.86 -4.80 19.01
N LEU A 140 -8.45 -4.95 17.82
CA LEU A 140 -7.88 -4.50 16.55
C LEU A 140 -8.56 -3.23 16.01
N ARG A 141 -9.58 -2.72 16.69
CA ARG A 141 -10.23 -1.47 16.28
C ARG A 141 -9.29 -0.29 16.47
N ARG A 142 -9.56 0.79 15.75
CA ARG A 142 -8.75 2.02 15.82
C ARG A 142 -8.86 2.65 17.21
N HIS A 143 -7.73 2.90 17.86
CA HIS A 143 -7.63 3.71 19.08
C HIS A 143 -6.25 4.40 19.15
N SER A 144 -6.10 5.44 19.98
CA SER A 144 -4.88 6.25 20.02
C SER A 144 -3.64 5.53 20.56
N GLY A 145 -3.83 4.46 21.34
CA GLY A 145 -2.75 3.66 21.93
C GLY A 145 -2.44 2.36 21.18
N MET A 146 -2.88 2.21 19.93
CA MET A 146 -2.68 0.97 19.18
C MET A 146 -1.20 0.75 18.85
N ALA A 147 -0.78 -0.50 18.80
CA ALA A 147 0.56 -0.85 18.34
C ALA A 147 0.71 -0.57 16.83
N PRO A 148 1.89 -0.18 16.34
CA PRO A 148 2.14 0.07 14.92
C PRO A 148 1.70 -1.06 13.97
N PRO A 149 1.86 -2.36 14.29
CA PRO A 149 1.36 -3.42 13.42
C PRO A 149 -0.16 -3.36 13.19
N ILE A 150 -0.93 -2.90 14.18
CA ILE A 150 -2.39 -2.67 14.02
C ILE A 150 -2.62 -1.48 13.08
N MET A 151 -1.84 -0.39 13.23
CA MET A 151 -1.90 0.76 12.33
C MET A 151 -1.58 0.37 10.89
N GLU A 152 -0.59 -0.50 10.67
CA GLU A 152 -0.22 -0.99 9.34
C GLU A 152 -1.37 -1.75 8.68
N VAL A 153 -2.05 -2.63 9.41
CA VAL A 153 -3.23 -3.36 8.94
C VAL A 153 -4.34 -2.39 8.50
N HIS A 154 -4.61 -1.35 9.29
CA HIS A 154 -5.58 -0.32 8.90
C HIS A 154 -5.13 0.45 7.66
N ALA A 155 -3.85 0.87 7.61
CA ALA A 155 -3.28 1.59 6.48
C ALA A 155 -3.41 0.80 5.17
N ILE A 156 -3.12 -0.51 5.20
CA ILE A 156 -3.32 -1.43 4.07
C ILE A 156 -4.77 -1.39 3.58
N SER A 157 -5.72 -1.48 4.50
CA SER A 157 -7.14 -1.45 4.13
C SER A 157 -7.55 -0.13 3.46
N TYR A 158 -7.01 1.00 3.90
CA TYR A 158 -7.35 2.31 3.34
C TYR A 158 -6.71 2.53 1.99
N TYR A 159 -5.40 2.28 1.83
CA TYR A 159 -4.78 2.46 0.51
C TYR A 159 -5.30 1.43 -0.50
N ALA A 160 -5.66 0.22 -0.08
CA ALA A 160 -6.34 -0.75 -0.96
C ALA A 160 -7.71 -0.23 -1.43
N SER A 161 -8.45 0.44 -0.55
CA SER A 161 -9.71 1.09 -0.91
C SER A 161 -9.48 2.22 -1.90
N ILE A 162 -8.48 3.08 -1.66
CA ILE A 162 -8.11 4.17 -2.58
C ILE A 162 -7.79 3.61 -3.97
N THR A 163 -6.92 2.61 -4.06
CA THR A 163 -6.56 1.97 -5.34
C THR A 163 -7.78 1.43 -6.09
N LEU A 164 -8.70 0.78 -5.38
CA LEU A 164 -9.92 0.22 -5.97
C LEU A 164 -10.91 1.30 -6.43
N MET A 165 -11.05 2.38 -5.66
CA MET A 165 -11.92 3.52 -6.02
C MET A 165 -11.35 4.28 -7.22
N GLU A 166 -10.03 4.46 -7.29
CA GLU A 166 -9.39 5.05 -8.48
C GLU A 166 -9.60 4.20 -9.74
N PHE A 167 -9.68 2.87 -9.61
CA PHE A 167 -10.08 2.01 -10.72
C PHE A 167 -11.53 2.25 -11.15
N LEU A 168 -12.46 2.36 -10.20
CA LEU A 168 -13.87 2.61 -10.46
C LEU A 168 -14.15 4.01 -11.06
N LYS A 169 -13.20 4.95 -10.96
CA LYS A 169 -13.27 6.29 -11.58
C LYS A 169 -12.79 6.32 -13.03
N LYS A 170 -12.33 5.20 -13.59
CA LYS A 170 -11.82 5.15 -14.96
C LYS A 170 -12.96 5.24 -15.98
N PRO A 171 -12.89 6.10 -17.01
CA PRO A 171 -13.91 6.20 -18.04
C PRO A 171 -14.20 4.88 -18.77
N GLU A 172 -13.19 3.99 -18.85
CA GLU A 172 -13.31 2.67 -19.46
C GLU A 172 -14.12 1.69 -18.59
N VAL A 173 -14.17 1.93 -17.28
CA VAL A 173 -14.93 1.12 -16.30
C VAL A 173 -16.31 1.73 -16.07
N VAL A 174 -16.37 3.05 -15.95
CA VAL A 174 -17.59 3.83 -15.73
C VAL A 174 -17.63 5.00 -16.73
N PRO A 175 -18.27 4.82 -17.90
CA PRO A 175 -18.37 5.86 -18.91
C PRO A 175 -19.15 7.07 -18.37
N PRO A 176 -18.66 8.32 -18.53
CA PRO A 176 -19.33 9.53 -18.03
C PRO A 176 -20.51 9.96 -18.91
N SER A 177 -21.19 9.01 -19.56
CA SER A 177 -22.26 9.27 -20.53
C SER A 177 -23.63 9.49 -19.90
N THR A 178 -23.82 9.18 -18.61
CA THR A 178 -25.10 9.33 -17.91
C THR A 178 -24.93 10.09 -16.59
N PRO A 179 -25.95 10.85 -16.14
CA PRO A 179 -25.94 11.50 -14.83
C PRO A 179 -25.66 10.54 -13.67
N THR A 180 -26.21 9.32 -13.73
CA THR A 180 -25.97 8.27 -12.73
C THR A 180 -24.50 7.85 -12.64
N ASN A 181 -23.80 7.75 -13.78
CA ASN A 181 -22.37 7.41 -13.78
C ASN A 181 -21.51 8.58 -13.26
N ILE A 182 -21.89 9.82 -13.56
CA ILE A 182 -21.22 11.01 -13.00
C ILE A 182 -21.37 11.04 -11.48
N GLU A 183 -22.59 10.85 -10.97
CA GLU A 183 -22.87 10.78 -9.53
C GLU A 183 -22.10 9.63 -8.85
N PHE A 184 -22.02 8.47 -9.51
CA PHE A 184 -21.24 7.34 -9.02
C PHE A 184 -19.76 7.67 -8.87
N VAL A 185 -19.14 8.28 -9.90
CA VAL A 185 -17.72 8.67 -9.86
C VAL A 185 -17.47 9.69 -8.74
N ASN A 186 -18.34 10.71 -8.61
CA ASN A 186 -18.26 11.70 -7.54
C ASN A 186 -18.35 11.06 -6.14
N LYS A 187 -19.18 10.01 -5.98
CA LYS A 187 -19.27 9.25 -4.73
C LYS A 187 -17.98 8.48 -4.43
N GLN A 188 -17.31 7.93 -5.45
CA GLN A 188 -16.00 7.29 -5.26
C GLN A 188 -14.93 8.32 -4.91
N ASP A 189 -14.95 9.51 -5.53
CA ASP A 189 -14.06 10.61 -5.17
C ASP A 189 -14.17 10.99 -3.69
N GLN A 190 -15.40 11.20 -3.20
CA GLN A 190 -15.64 11.49 -1.79
C GLN A 190 -15.11 10.40 -0.87
N ARG A 191 -15.35 9.13 -1.21
CA ARG A 191 -14.86 7.98 -0.43
C ARG A 191 -13.33 7.85 -0.47
N THR A 192 -12.71 8.15 -1.60
CA THR A 192 -11.24 8.23 -1.73
C THR A 192 -10.69 9.26 -0.75
N ILE A 193 -11.24 10.47 -0.74
CA ILE A 193 -10.80 11.52 0.19
C ILE A 193 -10.99 11.09 1.65
N LEU A 194 -12.12 10.48 2.01
CA LEU A 194 -12.33 9.95 3.36
C LEU A 194 -11.26 8.92 3.75
N CYS A 195 -10.90 7.99 2.86
CA CYS A 195 -9.83 7.02 3.13
C CYS A 195 -8.46 7.70 3.29
N VAL A 196 -8.18 8.73 2.49
CA VAL A 196 -6.96 9.54 2.63
C VAL A 196 -6.90 10.20 4.00
N MET A 197 -8.01 10.79 4.46
CA MET A 197 -8.07 11.43 5.79
C MET A 197 -7.90 10.42 6.93
N GLU A 198 -8.39 9.19 6.77
CA GLU A 198 -8.13 8.12 7.75
C GLU A 198 -6.65 7.73 7.80
N VAL A 199 -5.96 7.64 6.66
CA VAL A 199 -4.50 7.42 6.63
C VAL A 199 -3.75 8.57 7.31
N TYR A 200 -4.15 9.81 7.05
CA TYR A 200 -3.60 10.97 7.73
C TYR A 200 -3.76 10.88 9.25
N THR A 201 -4.95 10.48 9.71
CA THR A 201 -5.21 10.26 11.14
C THR A 201 -4.30 9.18 11.74
N LEU A 202 -4.05 8.08 11.01
CA LEU A 202 -3.11 7.04 11.46
C LEU A 202 -1.68 7.59 11.58
N ILE A 203 -1.23 8.40 10.61
CA ILE A 203 0.10 9.02 10.64
C ILE A 203 0.22 10.03 11.77
N GLU A 204 -0.83 10.79 12.06
CA GLU A 204 -0.86 11.68 13.22
C GLU A 204 -0.71 10.91 14.54
N ILE A 205 -1.47 9.83 14.71
CA ILE A 205 -1.36 8.99 15.91
C ILE A 205 0.05 8.40 15.99
N PHE A 206 0.58 7.88 14.88
CA PHE A 206 1.92 7.32 14.83
C PHE A 206 2.98 8.36 15.19
N SER A 207 2.90 9.56 14.62
CA SER A 207 3.90 10.63 14.84
C SER A 207 3.86 11.19 16.27
N LYS A 208 2.73 11.07 16.97
CA LYS A 208 2.59 11.49 18.38
C LYS A 208 3.12 10.43 19.35
N ALA A 209 3.05 9.16 18.98
CA ALA A 209 3.36 8.03 19.87
C ALA A 209 4.71 7.35 19.55
N TYR A 210 5.24 7.51 18.34
CA TYR A 210 6.41 6.79 17.86
C TYR A 210 7.34 7.70 17.03
N THR A 211 8.59 7.28 16.90
CA THR A 211 9.56 7.99 16.08
C THR A 211 9.21 7.93 14.59
N THR A 212 9.15 9.08 13.94
CA THR A 212 8.96 9.20 12.48
C THR A 212 10.24 8.97 11.68
N ALA A 213 11.39 8.83 12.36
CA ALA A 213 12.66 8.50 11.70
C ALA A 213 12.66 7.09 11.09
N ARG A 214 11.77 6.20 11.55
CA ARG A 214 11.60 4.85 11.01
C ARG A 214 10.11 4.59 10.79
N PRO A 215 9.51 5.18 9.74
CA PRO A 215 8.10 5.04 9.50
C PRO A 215 7.76 3.58 9.16
N ALA A 216 6.60 3.12 9.61
CA ALA A 216 6.14 1.77 9.30
C ALA A 216 5.87 1.64 7.79
N PRO A 217 6.34 0.57 7.10
CA PRO A 217 6.23 0.45 5.64
C PRO A 217 4.82 0.66 5.07
N SER A 218 3.78 0.13 5.71
CA SER A 218 2.41 0.29 5.21
C SER A 218 1.86 1.70 5.43
N LEU A 219 2.26 2.38 6.51
CA LEU A 219 1.93 3.79 6.72
C LEU A 219 2.64 4.67 5.71
N PHE A 220 3.89 4.34 5.36
CA PHE A 220 4.62 5.03 4.31
C PHE A 220 3.94 4.87 2.95
N GLN A 221 3.50 3.64 2.61
CA GLN A 221 2.73 3.42 1.39
C GLN A 221 1.41 4.20 1.40
N GLY A 222 0.70 4.20 2.53
CA GLY A 222 -0.48 5.03 2.73
C GLY A 222 -0.21 6.52 2.49
N ALA A 223 0.87 7.06 3.07
CA ALA A 223 1.28 8.44 2.88
C ALA A 223 1.59 8.75 1.41
N SER A 224 2.29 7.85 0.75
CA SER A 224 2.65 7.97 -0.67
C SER A 224 1.40 8.02 -1.54
N VAL A 225 0.50 7.04 -1.41
CA VAL A 225 -0.77 6.98 -2.13
C VAL A 225 -1.62 8.22 -1.82
N GLY A 226 -1.71 8.62 -0.55
CA GLY A 226 -2.42 9.82 -0.12
C GLY A 226 -1.88 11.10 -0.76
N ALA A 227 -0.56 11.28 -0.80
CA ALA A 227 0.09 12.43 -1.44
C ALA A 227 -0.23 12.49 -2.93
N PHE A 228 -0.09 11.37 -3.66
CA PHE A 228 -0.40 11.31 -5.09
C PHE A 228 -1.88 11.52 -5.41
N THR A 229 -2.77 11.13 -4.49
CA THR A 229 -4.20 11.40 -4.63
C THR A 229 -4.50 12.89 -4.43
N LEU A 230 -3.93 13.52 -3.39
CA LEU A 230 -4.21 14.91 -3.06
C LEU A 230 -3.49 15.94 -3.95
N ILE A 231 -2.41 15.56 -4.62
CA ILE A 231 -1.62 16.49 -5.44
C ILE A 231 -2.46 17.16 -6.53
N LYS A 232 -3.49 16.46 -7.03
CA LYS A 232 -4.42 16.95 -8.05
C LYS A 232 -5.51 17.88 -7.51
N SER A 233 -5.60 18.02 -6.19
CA SER A 233 -6.65 18.75 -5.48
C SER A 233 -6.09 19.70 -4.41
N LEU A 234 -4.91 20.27 -4.67
CA LEU A 234 -4.25 21.25 -3.79
C LEU A 234 -4.79 22.67 -3.94
N ASP A 235 -5.70 22.89 -4.88
CA ASP A 235 -6.56 24.07 -4.97
C ASP A 235 -7.52 24.19 -3.79
N THR A 236 -7.87 23.06 -3.17
CA THR A 236 -8.67 22.99 -1.95
C THR A 236 -7.79 23.23 -0.71
N PRO A 237 -7.95 24.35 0.02
CA PRO A 237 -7.03 24.73 1.10
C PRO A 237 -6.96 23.70 2.24
N GLU A 238 -8.03 22.95 2.50
CA GLU A 238 -8.03 21.91 3.54
C GLU A 238 -7.09 20.74 3.20
N ASN A 239 -6.78 20.51 1.92
CA ASN A 239 -5.92 19.40 1.49
C ASN A 239 -4.43 19.70 1.66
N VAL A 240 -4.03 20.98 1.64
CA VAL A 240 -2.64 21.42 1.74
C VAL A 240 -1.92 20.93 3.00
N PRO A 241 -2.47 21.09 4.23
CA PRO A 241 -1.79 20.60 5.44
C PRO A 241 -1.68 19.06 5.46
N VAL A 242 -2.68 18.35 4.95
CA VAL A 242 -2.70 16.89 4.88
C VAL A 242 -1.64 16.38 3.91
N PHE A 243 -1.60 16.95 2.71
CA PHE A 243 -0.56 16.68 1.70
C PHE A 243 0.84 16.97 2.24
N THR A 244 1.02 18.11 2.91
CA THR A 244 2.30 18.49 3.52
C THR A 244 2.76 17.46 4.55
N GLN A 245 1.85 16.98 5.40
CA GLN A 245 2.18 15.96 6.40
C GLN A 245 2.57 14.62 5.75
N PHE A 246 1.88 14.20 4.68
CA PHE A 246 2.29 13.01 3.93
C PHE A 246 3.69 13.16 3.34
N CYS A 247 3.99 14.30 2.72
CA CYS A 247 5.31 14.54 2.15
C CYS A 247 6.40 14.53 3.23
N LYS A 248 6.18 15.15 4.39
CA LYS A 248 7.11 15.09 5.53
C LYS A 248 7.35 13.66 6.00
N PHE A 249 6.30 12.84 6.06
CA PHE A 249 6.42 11.43 6.42
C PHE A 249 7.23 10.64 5.39
N VAL A 250 7.00 10.90 4.09
CA VAL A 250 7.78 10.32 2.99
C VAL A 250 9.25 10.75 3.05
N ILE A 251 9.53 12.04 3.26
CA ILE A 251 10.89 12.59 3.39
C ILE A 251 11.63 11.95 4.57
N ALA A 252 10.96 11.82 5.72
CA ALA A 252 11.55 11.20 6.92
C ALA A 252 12.01 9.77 6.63
N GLY A 253 11.19 9.00 5.92
CA GLY A 253 11.57 7.68 5.45
C GLY A 253 12.68 7.70 4.39
N ALA A 254 12.59 8.59 3.40
CA ALA A 254 13.51 8.67 2.27
C ALA A 254 14.97 8.90 2.71
N LYS A 255 15.20 9.50 3.89
CA LYS A 255 16.54 9.61 4.48
C LYS A 255 17.24 8.26 4.66
N HIS A 256 16.48 7.18 4.85
CA HIS A 256 16.99 5.85 5.18
C HIS A 256 16.76 4.78 4.10
N HIS A 257 15.92 5.02 3.09
CA HIS A 257 15.53 4.01 2.10
C HIS A 257 15.50 4.56 0.65
N VAL A 258 16.25 3.93 -0.25
CA VAL A 258 16.39 4.34 -1.67
C VAL A 258 15.06 4.35 -2.42
N LEU A 259 14.23 3.31 -2.26
CA LEU A 259 12.90 3.25 -2.86
C LEU A 259 12.05 4.47 -2.48
N TRP A 260 12.18 4.92 -1.24
CA TRP A 260 11.39 6.02 -0.71
C TRP A 260 11.89 7.37 -1.17
N ARG A 261 13.20 7.51 -1.45
CA ARG A 261 13.75 8.66 -2.19
C ARG A 261 13.17 8.76 -3.59
N GLY A 262 13.10 7.63 -4.30
CA GLY A 262 12.44 7.56 -5.60
C GLY A 262 11.00 8.07 -5.54
N ILE A 263 10.24 7.67 -4.51
CA ILE A 263 8.88 8.20 -4.30
C ILE A 263 8.86 9.70 -4.00
N ALA A 264 9.74 10.17 -3.10
CA ALA A 264 9.77 11.57 -2.70
C ALA A 264 9.87 12.48 -3.92
N GLY A 265 10.80 12.21 -4.84
CA GLY A 265 10.87 13.06 -6.00
C GLY A 265 9.89 12.70 -7.13
N MET A 266 9.30 11.49 -7.18
CA MET A 266 8.11 11.29 -8.03
C MET A 266 6.96 12.21 -7.62
N ILE A 267 6.78 12.49 -6.32
CA ILE A 267 5.79 13.49 -5.86
C ILE A 267 6.13 14.87 -6.45
N ARG A 268 7.41 15.27 -6.40
CA ARG A 268 7.89 16.54 -6.95
C ARG A 268 7.67 16.66 -8.47
N LEU A 269 8.13 15.68 -9.24
CA LEU A 269 7.93 15.61 -10.69
C LEU A 269 6.45 15.63 -11.06
N THR A 270 5.62 14.97 -10.24
CA THR A 270 4.18 14.99 -10.46
C THR A 270 3.61 16.38 -10.27
N ALA A 271 4.01 17.10 -9.21
CA ALA A 271 3.56 18.47 -8.96
C ALA A 271 3.82 19.37 -10.16
N GLU A 272 5.06 19.31 -10.69
CA GLU A 272 5.46 20.04 -11.90
C GLU A 272 4.58 19.67 -13.10
N ARG A 273 4.38 18.36 -13.35
CA ARG A 273 3.58 17.87 -14.48
C ARG A 273 2.11 18.28 -14.40
N VAL A 274 1.52 18.29 -13.21
CA VAL A 274 0.12 18.74 -13.01
C VAL A 274 0.00 20.26 -12.88
N GLY A 275 1.10 21.01 -13.00
CA GLY A 275 1.11 22.47 -12.94
C GLY A 275 0.86 23.03 -11.53
N VAL A 276 1.13 22.25 -10.48
CA VAL A 276 0.94 22.67 -9.09
C VAL A 276 2.27 23.17 -8.51
N THR A 277 2.26 24.38 -7.98
CA THR A 277 3.42 24.94 -7.26
C THR A 277 3.42 24.45 -5.81
N LEU A 278 4.45 23.70 -5.43
CA LEU A 278 4.64 23.26 -4.05
C LEU A 278 5.14 24.43 -3.17
N PRO A 279 4.84 24.44 -1.86
CA PRO A 279 5.46 25.37 -0.93
C PRO A 279 6.98 25.26 -0.99
N SER A 280 7.69 26.40 -1.11
CA SER A 280 9.14 26.43 -1.37
C SER A 280 9.97 25.60 -0.38
N ALA A 281 9.65 25.66 0.92
CA ALA A 281 10.32 24.86 1.93
C ALA A 281 10.12 23.34 1.72
N LEU A 282 8.91 22.93 1.32
CA LEU A 282 8.60 21.53 1.06
C LEU A 282 9.27 21.03 -0.21
N ASP A 283 9.27 21.84 -1.26
CA ASP A 283 9.95 21.52 -2.52
C ASP A 283 11.46 21.33 -2.30
N GLN A 284 12.07 22.22 -1.51
CA GLN A 284 13.49 22.11 -1.17
C GLN A 284 13.80 20.84 -0.36
N GLU A 285 12.98 20.49 0.62
CA GLU A 285 13.17 19.25 1.40
C GLU A 285 13.03 17.99 0.54
N LEU A 286 12.07 17.97 -0.41
CA LEU A 286 11.93 16.89 -1.38
C LEU A 286 13.15 16.81 -2.30
N LEU A 287 13.64 17.94 -2.80
CA LEU A 287 14.85 18.01 -3.61
C LEU A 287 16.06 17.48 -2.84
N ASP A 288 16.27 17.94 -1.61
CA ASP A 288 17.44 17.57 -0.81
C ASP A 288 17.50 16.08 -0.48
N VAL A 289 16.36 15.45 -0.16
CA VAL A 289 16.32 14.00 0.09
C VAL A 289 16.49 13.18 -1.18
N THR A 290 16.33 13.81 -2.35
CA THR A 290 16.54 13.21 -3.67
C THR A 290 17.92 13.49 -4.27
N LYS A 291 18.81 14.21 -3.59
CA LYS A 291 20.19 14.38 -4.08
C LYS A 291 20.98 13.08 -3.89
N GLY A 292 21.66 12.65 -4.96
CA GLY A 292 22.63 11.54 -4.93
C GLY A 292 22.02 10.13 -4.88
N ILE A 293 20.92 9.87 -5.58
CA ILE A 293 20.14 8.64 -5.38
C ILE A 293 20.75 7.39 -6.08
N PHE A 294 21.54 7.49 -7.16
CA PHE A 294 21.80 6.28 -7.97
C PHE A 294 23.27 5.96 -8.23
N HIS A 295 23.81 5.01 -7.46
CA HIS A 295 24.88 4.14 -7.98
C HIS A 295 24.29 3.18 -9.04
N SER A 296 25.09 2.77 -10.02
CA SER A 296 24.63 1.98 -11.18
C SER A 296 23.98 0.64 -10.84
N GLU A 297 24.17 0.12 -9.62
CA GLU A 297 23.65 -1.19 -9.20
C GLU A 297 22.21 -1.15 -8.67
N ASP A 298 21.80 -0.09 -7.96
CA ASP A 298 20.42 0.05 -7.42
C ASP A 298 19.38 0.21 -8.56
N ARG A 299 19.84 0.62 -9.73
CA ARG A 299 19.05 0.89 -10.95
C ARG A 299 18.42 -0.39 -11.54
N LYS A 300 19.12 -1.52 -11.49
CA LYS A 300 18.65 -2.79 -12.10
C LYS A 300 17.42 -3.37 -11.43
N THR A 301 17.18 -3.06 -10.16
CA THR A 301 16.05 -3.59 -9.39
C THR A 301 14.77 -2.76 -9.57
N LEU A 302 14.89 -1.48 -9.92
CA LEU A 302 13.78 -0.52 -10.01
C LEU A 302 13.21 -0.35 -11.43
N ASN A 303 13.96 -0.73 -12.49
CA ASN A 303 13.59 -0.54 -13.90
C ASN A 303 12.35 -1.30 -14.40
N ASN A 304 11.70 -2.13 -13.58
CA ASN A 304 10.52 -2.91 -13.99
C ASN A 304 9.28 -2.62 -13.14
N SER A 305 9.14 -1.43 -12.52
CA SER A 305 8.04 -1.17 -11.57
C SER A 305 7.26 0.12 -11.88
N GLN A 306 5.92 0.05 -11.95
CA GLN A 306 5.02 1.19 -12.20
C GLN A 306 4.59 1.92 -10.91
N TYR A 307 5.42 1.85 -9.88
CA TYR A 307 5.09 2.24 -8.51
C TYR A 307 5.37 3.71 -8.23
N PRO A 308 4.61 4.39 -7.35
CA PRO A 308 3.47 3.90 -6.57
C PRO A 308 2.09 4.35 -7.07
N SER A 309 2.00 5.19 -8.10
CA SER A 309 0.75 5.91 -8.36
C SER A 309 -0.08 5.29 -9.48
N TYR A 310 -1.08 4.50 -9.07
CA TYR A 310 -2.17 4.07 -9.95
C TYR A 310 -2.97 5.28 -10.48
N THR A 311 -3.08 6.32 -9.65
CA THR A 311 -3.76 7.60 -9.91
C THR A 311 -3.06 8.39 -11.01
N LEU A 312 -1.74 8.26 -11.16
CA LEU A 312 -0.94 8.91 -12.21
C LEU A 312 -0.69 8.01 -13.41
N ALA A 313 -0.63 6.69 -13.23
CA ALA A 313 -0.59 5.76 -14.35
C ALA A 313 -1.69 6.10 -15.38
N LYS A 314 -2.87 6.54 -14.91
CA LYS A 314 -3.98 7.06 -15.74
C LYS A 314 -3.61 8.19 -16.71
N ASP A 315 -2.82 9.18 -16.28
CA ASP A 315 -2.50 10.37 -17.10
C ASP A 315 -1.21 10.17 -17.91
N MET A 316 -0.44 9.13 -17.60
CA MET A 316 0.82 8.77 -18.25
C MET A 316 0.65 7.69 -19.33
N MET A 317 -0.45 6.93 -19.34
CA MET A 317 -0.74 5.87 -20.33
C MET A 317 -1.18 6.38 -21.72
N ARG A 318 -0.78 7.60 -22.10
CA ARG A 318 -0.87 8.09 -23.48
C ARG A 318 0.54 8.28 -24.01
N GLU A 319 0.96 7.28 -24.78
CA GLU A 319 2.18 7.23 -25.61
C GLU A 319 3.49 7.31 -24.80
N ASP A 320 4.12 6.13 -24.68
CA ASP A 320 5.47 5.82 -24.19
C ASP A 320 5.71 5.69 -22.67
N ASP A 321 6.42 4.61 -22.34
CA ASP A 321 6.61 3.96 -21.04
C ASP A 321 7.20 4.88 -19.95
N PHE A 322 6.68 4.75 -18.72
CA PHE A 322 7.30 5.30 -17.51
C PHE A 322 7.27 4.27 -16.37
N THR A 323 8.24 3.38 -16.39
CA THR A 323 8.68 2.65 -15.20
C THR A 323 9.38 3.61 -14.24
N LEU A 324 9.42 3.26 -12.94
CA LEU A 324 10.22 3.96 -11.95
C LEU A 324 11.64 4.18 -12.47
N GLY A 325 12.25 3.16 -13.10
CA GLY A 325 13.55 3.26 -13.76
C GLY A 325 13.69 4.36 -14.82
N GLU A 326 12.78 4.43 -15.78
CA GLU A 326 12.82 5.46 -16.84
C GLU A 326 12.64 6.88 -16.28
N LEU A 327 11.91 7.02 -15.16
CA LEU A 327 11.82 8.28 -14.43
C LEU A 327 13.14 8.64 -13.71
N LEU A 328 13.88 7.64 -13.20
CA LEU A 328 15.22 7.86 -12.66
C LEU A 328 16.20 8.28 -13.76
N ASP A 329 16.08 7.69 -14.96
CA ASP A 329 16.91 8.04 -16.11
C ASP A 329 16.64 9.49 -16.58
N LYS A 330 15.38 9.95 -16.56
CA LYS A 330 15.02 11.35 -16.84
C LYS A 330 15.60 12.33 -15.81
N TRP A 331 15.75 11.91 -14.57
CA TRP A 331 16.39 12.74 -13.54
C TRP A 331 17.89 12.92 -13.75
N ASP A 332 18.60 11.87 -14.17
CA ASP A 332 20.02 11.98 -14.51
C ASP A 332 20.23 13.03 -15.63
N SER A 333 19.32 13.12 -16.62
CA SER A 333 19.42 14.17 -17.65
C SER A 333 19.22 15.58 -17.11
N LEU A 334 18.35 15.77 -16.11
CA LEU A 334 18.09 17.07 -15.51
C LEU A 334 19.22 17.52 -14.56
N GLU A 335 19.88 16.60 -13.84
CA GLU A 335 21.08 16.92 -13.05
C GLU A 335 22.29 17.25 -13.96
N ILE A 336 22.42 16.59 -15.11
CA ILE A 336 23.47 16.88 -16.09
C ILE A 336 23.24 18.26 -16.75
N GLU A 337 22.00 18.65 -17.03
CA GLU A 337 21.68 19.98 -17.56
C GLU A 337 21.92 21.08 -16.51
N ALA A 338 21.51 20.89 -15.26
CA ALA A 338 21.74 21.86 -14.18
C ALA A 338 23.23 22.07 -13.85
N THR A 339 24.06 21.03 -14.00
CA THR A 339 25.52 21.14 -13.82
C THR A 339 26.25 21.77 -15.00
N ASN A 340 25.65 21.78 -16.19
CA ASN A 340 26.19 22.46 -17.37
C ASN A 340 25.81 23.96 -17.43
N ASP A 341 24.67 24.34 -16.83
CA ASP A 341 24.22 25.74 -16.74
C ASP A 341 24.91 26.54 -15.61
N GLU A 342 25.45 25.89 -14.59
CA GLU A 342 26.31 26.55 -13.58
C GLU A 342 27.77 26.77 -14.06
N GLY A 343 28.08 26.37 -15.29
CA GLY A 343 29.41 26.44 -15.91
C GLY A 343 29.54 27.33 -17.15
N SER A 344 28.53 28.13 -17.49
CA SER A 344 28.54 29.02 -18.67
C SER A 344 28.59 30.51 -18.34
#